data_AF-A0A5J9U3C1-F1
#
_entry.id   AF-A0A5J9U3C1-F1
#
_cell.length_a   1.000
_cell.length_b   1.000
_cell.length_c   1.000
_cell.angle_alpha   90.00
_cell.angle_beta   90.00
_cell.angle_gamma   90.00
#
_symmetry.space_group_name_H-M   'P 1'
#
loop_
_entity.id
_entity.type
_entity.pdbx_description
1 polymer ?
#
loop_
_entity_poly.entity_id
_entity_poly.type
_entity_poly.pdbx_seq_one_letter_code
_entity_poly.pdbx_strand_id
1 'polypeptide(L)'
;MAAPAPATASAAAADPGTAYKLLLSCPTGLPRARVSVKFDKIFDRIPHPDTALEESISEIWNQRLERNPSLYNGTKFRPQEIGIMGHQADEEDLACVSERVSQEMFEGIIREVVEETGVPASSLTDPVFIGVSRREMNVRPTAFFFTKCGIDSSGVNELYSRAQDGFESTKLYAVSVDELRGMSQRMPGCHNGGFALYELMRKATKSL
;
A
#
# COMPACT_ATOMS: atom_id res chain seq x y z
N MET A 1 -48.24 10.04 -32.63
CA MET A 1 -47.36 9.11 -31.91
C MET A 1 -46.18 9.90 -31.39
N ALA A 2 -46.06 10.08 -30.08
CA ALA A 2 -44.96 10.84 -29.47
C ALA A 2 -43.77 9.90 -29.23
N ALA A 3 -42.57 10.35 -29.57
CA ALA A 3 -41.32 9.61 -29.33
C ALA A 3 -41.06 9.45 -27.82
N PRO A 4 -40.46 8.35 -27.37
CA PRO A 4 -40.15 8.15 -25.97
C PRO A 4 -39.01 9.09 -25.54
N ALA A 5 -39.16 9.66 -24.34
CA ALA A 5 -38.13 10.47 -23.70
C ALA A 5 -36.86 9.63 -23.41
N PRO A 6 -35.66 10.24 -23.44
CA PRO A 6 -34.43 9.51 -23.17
C PRO A 6 -34.41 9.07 -21.71
N ALA A 7 -34.11 7.79 -21.48
CA ALA A 7 -33.88 7.25 -20.15
C ALA A 7 -32.72 8.01 -19.51
N THR A 8 -32.98 8.66 -18.38
CA THR A 8 -31.96 9.22 -17.51
C THR A 8 -31.02 8.10 -17.09
N ALA A 9 -29.78 8.14 -17.53
CA ALA A 9 -28.73 7.26 -17.04
C ALA A 9 -28.62 7.46 -15.53
N SER A 10 -29.07 6.47 -14.76
CA SER A 10 -28.79 6.39 -13.33
C SER A 10 -27.28 6.44 -13.17
N ALA A 11 -26.75 7.46 -12.51
CA ALA A 11 -25.36 7.47 -12.06
C ALA A 11 -25.18 6.18 -11.24
N ALA A 12 -24.43 5.22 -11.77
CA ALA A 12 -24.12 4.01 -11.05
C ALA A 12 -23.50 4.43 -9.71
N ALA A 13 -24.10 4.00 -8.60
CA ALA A 13 -23.53 4.23 -7.28
C ALA A 13 -22.07 3.78 -7.30
N ALA A 14 -21.14 4.64 -6.89
CA ALA A 14 -19.72 4.32 -6.87
C ALA A 14 -19.52 3.01 -6.09
N ASP A 15 -18.77 2.06 -6.68
CA ASP A 15 -18.51 0.75 -6.07
C ASP A 15 -17.89 0.95 -4.67
N PRO A 16 -18.56 0.51 -3.59
CA PRO A 16 -18.03 0.63 -2.23
C PRO A 16 -16.65 -0.01 -2.04
N GLY A 17 -16.29 -1.00 -2.87
CA GLY A 17 -14.97 -1.63 -2.87
C GLY A 17 -13.83 -0.68 -3.28
N THR A 18 -14.16 0.44 -3.93
CA THR A 18 -13.21 1.46 -4.41
C THR A 18 -13.08 2.65 -3.45
N ALA A 19 -13.90 2.72 -2.41
CA ALA A 19 -13.95 3.81 -1.45
C ALA A 19 -12.73 3.79 -0.50
N TYR A 20 -12.21 4.99 -0.19
CA TYR A 20 -11.01 5.16 0.62
C TYR A 20 -10.99 6.45 1.44
N LYS A 21 -10.13 6.46 2.46
CA LYS A 21 -9.74 7.66 3.20
C LYS A 21 -8.23 7.87 3.12
N LEU A 22 -7.79 9.10 2.93
CA LEU A 22 -6.39 9.46 3.10
C LEU A 22 -6.13 9.68 4.59
N LEU A 23 -5.20 8.93 5.17
CA LEU A 23 -4.83 9.06 6.58
C LEU A 23 -3.65 10.02 6.77
N LEU A 24 -2.72 10.03 5.82
CA LEU A 24 -1.60 10.96 5.77
C LEU A 24 -1.25 11.25 4.30
N SER A 25 -0.91 12.50 4.00
CA SER A 25 -0.42 12.92 2.68
C SER A 25 0.92 13.64 2.82
N CYS A 26 1.91 13.19 2.06
CA CYS A 26 3.26 13.75 2.01
C CYS A 26 3.61 14.11 0.57
N PRO A 27 3.05 15.20 0.01
CA PRO A 27 3.14 15.50 -1.43
C PRO A 27 4.55 15.83 -1.92
N THR A 28 5.48 16.23 -1.04
CA THR A 28 6.88 16.43 -1.44
C THR A 28 7.69 15.12 -1.46
N GLY A 29 7.10 14.01 -1.00
CA GLY A 29 7.82 12.77 -0.67
C GLY A 29 8.71 12.94 0.57
N LEU A 30 8.70 11.95 1.45
CA LEU A 30 9.63 11.88 2.58
C LEU A 30 10.67 10.79 2.32
N PRO A 31 11.98 11.11 2.27
CA PRO A 31 13.01 10.08 2.29
C PRO A 31 13.02 9.37 3.65
N ARG A 32 13.64 8.18 3.71
CA ARG A 32 13.74 7.37 4.94
C ARG A 32 14.22 8.16 6.16
N ALA A 33 15.24 9.00 6.00
CA ALA A 33 15.78 9.83 7.08
C ALA A 33 14.77 10.83 7.69
N ARG A 34 13.61 11.05 7.06
CA ARG A 34 12.52 11.90 7.55
C ARG A 34 11.28 11.10 7.98
N VAL A 35 11.40 9.77 8.07
CA VAL A 35 10.33 8.88 8.52
C VAL A 35 10.84 8.11 9.73
N SER A 36 10.30 8.47 10.89
CA SER A 36 10.49 7.71 12.13
C SER A 36 9.36 6.70 12.32
N VAL A 37 9.70 5.56 12.89
CA VAL A 37 8.75 4.54 13.32
C VAL A 37 8.88 4.44 14.83
N LYS A 38 7.78 4.31 15.57
CA LYS A 38 7.84 3.90 16.97
C LYS A 38 7.29 2.48 17.05
N PHE A 39 8.17 1.52 17.33
CA PHE A 39 7.80 0.11 17.41
C PHE A 39 7.74 -0.36 18.85
N ASP A 40 6.53 -0.55 19.38
CA ASP A 40 6.29 -0.87 20.78
C ASP A 40 5.02 -1.70 20.95
N LYS A 41 4.99 -2.58 21.96
CA LYS A 41 3.84 -3.43 22.30
C LYS A 41 2.61 -2.64 22.72
N ILE A 42 2.74 -1.37 23.13
CA ILE A 42 1.57 -0.51 23.38
C ILE A 42 0.69 -0.31 22.14
N PHE A 43 1.22 -0.58 20.94
CA PHE A 43 0.50 -0.51 19.67
C PHE A 43 0.00 -1.87 19.16
N ASP A 44 0.17 -2.93 19.96
CA ASP A 44 -0.34 -4.26 19.63
C ASP A 44 -1.88 -4.28 19.67
N ARG A 45 -2.45 -5.33 19.07
CA ARG A 45 -3.89 -5.54 19.09
C ARG A 45 -4.36 -5.73 20.54
N ILE A 46 -5.34 -4.93 20.95
CA ILE A 46 -6.05 -5.12 22.20
C ILE A 46 -6.96 -6.36 22.07
N PRO A 47 -6.89 -7.35 22.98
CA PRO A 47 -7.82 -8.47 23.00
C PRO A 47 -9.27 -7.99 23.10
N HIS A 48 -10.15 -8.63 22.35
CA HIS A 48 -11.57 -8.37 22.38
C HIS A 48 -12.15 -8.82 23.74
N PRO A 49 -13.09 -8.06 24.34
CA PRO A 49 -13.66 -8.41 25.64
C PRO A 49 -14.51 -9.69 25.62
N ASP A 50 -15.04 -10.08 24.46
CA ASP A 50 -15.74 -11.36 24.26
C ASP A 50 -14.73 -12.48 23.99
N THR A 51 -14.59 -13.39 24.96
CA THR A 51 -13.70 -14.56 24.89
C THR A 51 -14.07 -15.50 23.75
N ALA A 52 -15.35 -15.66 23.42
CA ALA A 52 -15.76 -16.55 22.33
C ALA A 52 -15.27 -16.02 20.97
N LEU A 53 -15.26 -14.69 20.79
CA LEU A 53 -14.68 -14.08 19.60
C LEU A 53 -13.16 -14.23 19.55
N GLU A 54 -12.45 -14.13 20.67
CA GLU A 54 -11.01 -14.39 20.72
C GLU A 54 -10.65 -15.83 20.38
N GLU A 55 -11.37 -16.79 20.95
CA GLU A 55 -11.18 -18.22 20.70
C GLU A 55 -11.47 -18.58 19.24
N SER A 56 -12.44 -17.90 18.62
CA SER A 56 -12.80 -18.11 17.22
C SER A 56 -11.63 -17.88 16.24
N ILE A 57 -10.64 -17.04 16.60
CA ILE A 57 -9.45 -16.80 15.76
C ILE A 57 -8.67 -18.11 15.55
N SER A 58 -8.44 -18.85 16.65
CA SER A 58 -7.73 -20.13 16.62
C SER A 58 -8.58 -21.22 15.95
N GLU A 59 -9.89 -21.22 16.19
CA GLU A 59 -10.81 -22.15 15.54
C GLU A 59 -10.81 -21.98 14.01
N ILE A 60 -10.93 -20.75 13.53
CA ILE A 60 -10.88 -20.43 12.09
C ILE A 60 -9.52 -20.85 11.52
N TRP A 61 -8.42 -20.60 12.23
CA TRP A 61 -7.08 -21.01 11.78
C TRP A 61 -6.97 -22.54 11.62
N ASN A 62 -7.42 -23.31 12.62
CA ASN A 62 -7.38 -24.77 12.57
C ASN A 62 -8.25 -25.32 11.43
N GLN A 63 -9.46 -24.80 11.25
CA GLN A 63 -10.33 -25.19 10.14
C GLN A 63 -9.70 -24.88 8.77
N ARG A 64 -8.92 -23.80 8.65
CA ARG A 64 -8.18 -23.46 7.43
C ARG A 64 -7.02 -24.41 7.18
N LEU A 65 -6.28 -24.78 8.22
CA LEU A 65 -5.18 -25.76 8.12
C LEU A 65 -5.66 -27.15 7.75
N GLU A 66 -6.80 -27.61 8.27
CA GLU A 66 -7.38 -28.90 7.88
C GLU A 66 -7.70 -28.96 6.38
N ARG A 67 -8.16 -27.84 5.82
CA ARG A 67 -8.49 -27.74 4.38
C ARG A 67 -7.26 -27.53 3.51
N ASN A 68 -6.23 -26.85 4.02
CA ASN A 68 -5.01 -26.59 3.30
C ASN A 68 -3.80 -26.69 4.25
N PRO A 69 -3.21 -27.89 4.42
CA PRO A 69 -2.13 -28.13 5.37
C PRO A 69 -0.82 -27.41 5.03
N SER A 70 -0.67 -26.85 3.83
CA SER A 70 0.52 -26.08 3.44
C SER A 70 0.47 -24.62 3.88
N LEU A 71 -0.65 -24.14 4.41
CA LEU A 71 -0.73 -22.79 4.98
C LEU A 71 0.19 -22.68 6.20
N TYR A 72 0.85 -21.54 6.32
CA TYR A 72 1.70 -21.21 7.45
C TYR A 72 1.41 -19.78 7.93
N ASN A 73 1.70 -19.51 9.20
CA ASN A 73 1.53 -18.18 9.76
C ASN A 73 2.76 -17.30 9.43
N GLY A 74 2.54 -16.00 9.30
CA GLY A 74 3.59 -15.01 9.09
C GLY A 74 3.38 -13.81 10.01
N THR A 75 4.46 -13.34 10.64
CA THR A 75 4.44 -12.11 11.43
C THR A 75 4.29 -10.90 10.51
N LYS A 76 3.55 -9.88 10.96
CA LYS A 76 3.27 -8.66 10.21
C LYS A 76 3.33 -7.46 11.14
N PHE A 77 3.79 -6.32 10.63
CA PHE A 77 3.71 -5.05 11.35
C PHE A 77 2.26 -4.54 11.39
N ARG A 78 1.84 -4.03 12.55
CA ARG A 78 0.51 -3.44 12.73
C ARG A 78 0.62 -1.92 12.83
N PRO A 79 0.09 -1.17 11.85
CA PRO A 79 -0.03 0.28 12.00
C PRO A 79 -1.17 0.62 12.96
N GLN A 80 -0.87 1.38 14.02
CA GLN A 80 -1.87 1.89 14.96
C GLN A 80 -2.12 3.38 14.73
N GLU A 81 -1.07 4.19 14.80
CA GLU A 81 -1.14 5.64 14.70
C GLU A 81 -0.19 6.17 13.64
N ILE A 82 -0.55 7.32 13.07
CA ILE A 82 0.29 8.04 12.12
C ILE A 82 0.08 9.55 12.29
N GLY A 83 1.17 10.30 12.22
CA GLY A 83 1.13 11.75 12.42
C GLY A 83 2.42 12.44 11.97
N ILE A 84 2.40 13.77 12.02
CA ILE A 84 3.57 14.61 11.76
C ILE A 84 4.05 15.10 13.13
N MET A 85 5.27 14.72 13.51
CA MET A 85 5.90 15.19 14.73
C MET A 85 6.92 16.28 14.41
N GLY A 86 7.06 17.27 15.30
CA GLY A 86 8.25 18.13 15.33
C GLY A 86 9.47 17.35 15.84
N HIS A 87 10.68 17.89 15.67
CA HIS A 87 11.88 17.28 16.24
C HIS A 87 11.74 17.12 17.76
N GLN A 88 11.79 15.88 18.25
CA GLN A 88 11.87 15.57 19.67
C GLN A 88 13.18 14.83 19.95
N ALA A 89 13.80 15.16 21.08
CA ALA A 89 15.03 14.54 21.56
C ALA A 89 14.72 13.25 22.34
N ASP A 90 15.08 12.15 21.68
CA ASP A 90 15.45 10.78 22.08
C ASP A 90 14.98 10.16 23.42
N GLU A 91 14.29 9.01 23.29
CA GLU A 91 14.36 7.85 24.20
C GLU A 91 15.30 6.80 23.57
N GLU A 92 16.41 6.47 24.22
CA GLU A 92 17.55 5.76 23.60
C GLU A 92 17.33 4.24 23.36
N ASP A 93 16.54 3.54 24.19
CA ASP A 93 16.50 2.06 24.14
C ASP A 93 15.64 1.47 23.00
N LEU A 94 14.60 2.18 22.55
CA LEU A 94 13.71 1.76 21.44
C LEU A 94 14.13 2.32 20.08
N ALA A 95 15.11 3.24 20.06
CA ALA A 95 15.55 3.94 18.86
C ALA A 95 16.17 2.99 17.83
N CYS A 96 17.00 2.03 18.26
CA CYS A 96 17.67 1.09 17.36
C CYS A 96 16.67 0.15 16.64
N VAL A 97 15.70 -0.42 17.37
CA VAL A 97 14.68 -1.30 16.77
C VAL A 97 13.78 -0.50 15.82
N SER A 98 13.36 0.68 16.25
CA SER A 98 12.56 1.61 15.46
C SER A 98 13.24 2.00 14.14
N GLU A 99 14.55 2.29 14.18
CA GLU A 99 15.34 2.57 12.98
C GLU A 99 15.41 1.37 12.05
N ARG A 100 15.61 0.15 12.57
CA ARG A 100 15.59 -1.08 11.77
C ARG A 100 14.23 -1.35 11.13
N VAL A 101 13.13 -1.02 11.82
CA VAL A 101 11.78 -1.14 11.23
C VAL A 101 11.57 -0.11 10.13
N SER A 102 12.02 1.14 10.31
CA SER A 102 12.01 2.14 9.24
C SER A 102 12.85 1.70 8.05
N GLN A 103 14.02 1.10 8.28
CA GLN A 103 14.87 0.53 7.24
C GLN A 103 14.16 -0.59 6.48
N GLU A 104 13.62 -1.61 7.17
CA GLU A 104 12.85 -2.70 6.55
C GLU A 104 11.66 -2.17 5.75
N MET A 105 10.97 -1.14 6.25
CA MET A 105 9.83 -0.53 5.58
C MET A 105 10.19 0.06 4.21
N PHE A 106 11.41 0.59 4.01
CA PHE A 106 11.86 1.13 2.73
C PHE A 106 12.58 0.09 1.86
N GLU A 107 13.43 -0.75 2.46
CA GLU A 107 14.14 -1.83 1.75
C GLU A 107 13.16 -2.88 1.21
N GLY A 108 12.11 -3.19 1.97
CA GLY A 108 11.03 -4.05 1.54
C GLY A 108 10.38 -3.55 0.25
N ILE A 109 10.16 -2.24 0.09
CA ILE A 109 9.57 -1.70 -1.15
C ILE A 109 10.45 -1.96 -2.37
N ILE A 110 11.76 -1.76 -2.25
CA ILE A 110 12.68 -2.06 -3.34
C ILE A 110 12.68 -3.56 -3.65
N ARG A 111 12.75 -4.39 -2.60
CA ARG A 111 12.77 -5.84 -2.73
C ARG A 111 11.51 -6.36 -3.43
N GLU A 112 10.31 -5.93 -3.02
CA GLU A 112 9.04 -6.33 -3.65
C GLU A 112 8.99 -5.91 -5.13
N VAL A 113 9.44 -4.69 -5.47
CA VAL A 113 9.51 -4.27 -6.89
C VAL A 113 10.45 -5.17 -7.69
N VAL A 114 11.63 -5.50 -7.14
CA VAL A 114 12.60 -6.38 -7.82
C VAL A 114 12.03 -7.79 -7.98
N GLU A 115 11.45 -8.35 -6.93
CA GLU A 115 10.90 -9.71 -6.90
C GLU A 115 9.72 -9.86 -7.87
N GLU A 116 8.80 -8.90 -7.93
CA GLU A 116 7.62 -8.95 -8.80
C GLU A 116 7.89 -8.55 -10.26
N THR A 117 8.85 -7.65 -10.52
CA THR A 117 9.06 -7.08 -11.86
C THR A 117 10.35 -7.50 -12.55
N GLY A 118 11.30 -8.06 -11.80
CA GLY A 118 12.65 -8.37 -12.30
C GLY A 118 13.54 -7.14 -12.55
N VAL A 119 13.03 -5.92 -12.29
CA VAL A 119 13.81 -4.68 -12.42
C VAL A 119 14.93 -4.68 -11.38
N PRO A 120 16.20 -4.48 -11.77
CA PRO A 120 17.30 -4.45 -10.81
C PRO A 120 17.23 -3.23 -9.90
N ALA A 121 17.51 -3.42 -8.61
CA ALA A 121 17.49 -2.36 -7.61
C ALA A 121 18.38 -1.16 -7.99
N SER A 122 19.51 -1.39 -8.68
CA SER A 122 20.42 -0.34 -9.16
C SER A 122 19.80 0.60 -10.19
N SER A 123 18.68 0.23 -10.80
CA SER A 123 17.93 1.06 -11.74
C SER A 123 16.78 1.83 -11.08
N LEU A 124 16.56 1.65 -9.78
CA LEU A 124 15.54 2.32 -9.00
C LEU A 124 16.15 3.47 -8.20
N THR A 125 15.45 4.59 -8.10
CA THR A 125 15.80 5.63 -7.12
C THR A 125 15.37 5.20 -5.72
N ASP A 126 16.01 5.75 -4.69
CA ASP A 126 15.54 5.59 -3.31
C ASP A 126 14.04 5.90 -3.20
N PRO A 127 13.23 5.02 -2.61
CA PRO A 127 11.81 5.27 -2.44
C PRO A 127 11.58 6.49 -1.55
N VAL A 128 10.59 7.30 -1.91
CA VAL A 128 10.05 8.33 -1.03
C VAL A 128 8.66 7.94 -0.57
N PHE A 129 8.39 8.10 0.72
CA PHE A 129 7.08 7.86 1.29
C PHE A 129 6.13 9.02 0.93
N ILE A 130 4.99 8.71 0.32
CA ILE A 130 4.03 9.72 -0.19
C ILE A 130 2.74 9.80 0.62
N GLY A 131 2.52 8.85 1.53
CA GLY A 131 1.42 8.88 2.48
C GLY A 131 0.80 7.52 2.77
N VAL A 132 -0.35 7.54 3.46
CA VAL A 132 -1.13 6.35 3.80
C VAL A 132 -2.56 6.54 3.35
N SER A 133 -3.11 5.55 2.67
CA SER A 133 -4.54 5.44 2.41
C SER A 133 -5.13 4.27 3.18
N ARG A 134 -6.45 4.28 3.38
CA ARG A 134 -7.19 3.20 4.04
C ARG A 134 -8.43 2.86 3.24
N ARG A 135 -8.66 1.55 3.00
CA ARG A 135 -9.93 1.05 2.47
C ARG A 135 -11.06 1.33 3.45
N GLU A 136 -12.24 1.68 2.95
CA GLU A 136 -13.43 1.78 3.82
C GLU A 136 -13.99 0.41 4.20
N MET A 137 -14.12 -0.51 3.25
CA MET A 137 -14.85 -1.78 3.46
C MET A 137 -14.29 -2.69 4.56
N ASN A 138 -12.97 -2.74 4.74
CA ASN A 138 -12.29 -3.62 5.70
C ASN A 138 -11.20 -2.89 6.49
N VAL A 139 -11.25 -1.56 6.50
CA VAL A 139 -10.41 -0.68 7.33
C VAL A 139 -8.91 -0.94 7.15
N ARG A 140 -8.47 -1.53 6.03
CA ARG A 140 -7.07 -1.88 5.78
C ARG A 140 -6.26 -0.64 5.37
N PRO A 141 -5.28 -0.19 6.19
CA PRO A 141 -4.37 0.87 5.80
C PRO A 141 -3.27 0.32 4.87
N THR A 142 -2.69 1.19 4.05
CA THR A 142 -1.58 0.86 3.15
C THR A 142 -0.70 2.08 3.00
N ALA A 143 0.60 1.92 3.29
CA ALA A 143 1.62 2.92 3.04
C ALA A 143 1.99 2.91 1.57
N PHE A 144 2.13 4.10 0.98
CA PHE A 144 2.49 4.27 -0.42
C PHE A 144 3.84 4.95 -0.54
N PHE A 145 4.61 4.45 -1.49
CA PHE A 145 5.93 4.94 -1.84
C PHE A 145 5.99 5.25 -3.32
N PHE A 146 6.90 6.14 -3.68
CA PHE A 146 7.22 6.46 -5.06
C PHE A 146 8.70 6.23 -5.29
N THR A 147 9.03 5.48 -6.34
CA THR A 147 10.38 5.31 -6.87
C THR A 147 10.34 5.53 -8.38
N LYS A 148 11.43 6.03 -8.96
CA LYS A 148 11.61 6.14 -10.41
C LYS A 148 12.47 4.99 -10.88
N CYS A 149 12.16 4.45 -12.05
CA CYS A 149 12.98 3.48 -12.75
C CYS A 149 13.72 4.16 -13.91
N GLY A 150 15.02 3.85 -14.06
CA GLY A 150 15.83 4.27 -15.21
C GLY A 150 15.63 3.41 -16.46
N ILE A 151 14.88 2.31 -16.35
CA ILE A 151 14.54 1.42 -17.47
C ILE A 151 13.15 1.80 -17.99
N ASP A 152 13.01 1.89 -19.31
CA ASP A 152 11.72 2.19 -19.94
C ASP A 152 10.74 1.02 -19.87
N SER A 153 9.48 1.27 -20.25
CA SER A 153 8.42 0.27 -20.19
C SER A 153 8.70 -0.97 -21.03
N SER A 154 9.41 -0.86 -22.15
CA SER A 154 9.78 -2.02 -22.97
C SER A 154 10.77 -2.93 -22.22
N GLY A 155 11.82 -2.34 -21.65
CA GLY A 155 12.81 -3.09 -20.87
C GLY A 155 12.21 -3.71 -19.62
N VAL A 156 11.32 -2.99 -18.92
CA VAL A 156 10.60 -3.53 -17.75
C VAL A 156 9.73 -4.73 -18.13
N ASN A 157 9.01 -4.68 -19.27
CA ASN A 157 8.20 -5.81 -19.73
C ASN A 157 9.05 -7.03 -20.10
N GLU A 158 10.25 -6.83 -20.66
CA GLU A 158 11.18 -7.93 -20.94
C GLU A 158 11.66 -8.58 -19.63
N LEU A 159 12.03 -7.77 -18.64
CA LEU A 159 12.52 -8.24 -17.34
C LEU A 159 11.45 -8.99 -16.54
N TYR A 160 10.19 -8.56 -16.62
CA TYR A 160 9.06 -9.19 -15.94
C TYR A 160 8.94 -10.69 -16.23
N SER A 161 9.27 -11.13 -17.45
CA SER A 161 9.28 -12.56 -17.81
C SER A 161 10.25 -13.43 -17.00
N ARG A 162 11.19 -12.79 -16.30
CA ARG A 162 12.23 -13.40 -15.47
C ARG A 162 12.12 -13.01 -13.99
N ALA A 163 11.03 -12.33 -13.61
CA ALA A 163 10.78 -11.94 -12.23
C ALA A 163 10.73 -13.19 -11.32
N GLN A 164 11.32 -13.08 -10.13
CA GLN A 164 11.35 -14.18 -9.16
C GLN A 164 9.93 -14.61 -8.79
N ASP A 165 9.07 -13.62 -8.54
CA ASP A 165 7.69 -13.79 -8.08
C ASP A 165 6.69 -13.52 -9.20
N GLY A 166 7.12 -13.69 -10.46
CA GLY A 166 6.28 -13.54 -11.66
C GLY A 166 5.11 -14.53 -11.74
N PHE A 167 4.98 -15.46 -10.78
CA PHE A 167 3.86 -16.39 -10.65
C PHE A 167 2.67 -15.80 -9.86
N GLU A 168 2.87 -14.74 -9.07
CA GLU A 168 1.81 -14.14 -8.25
C GLU A 168 0.87 -13.23 -9.06
N SER A 169 1.39 -12.66 -10.14
CA SER A 169 0.64 -11.83 -11.08
C SER A 169 0.51 -12.52 -12.43
N THR A 170 -0.54 -12.18 -13.18
CA THR A 170 -0.77 -12.79 -14.52
C THR A 170 -0.28 -11.91 -15.65
N LYS A 171 -0.16 -10.60 -15.42
CA LYS A 171 0.21 -9.58 -16.42
C LYS A 171 0.80 -8.35 -15.75
N LEU A 172 1.71 -7.70 -16.47
CA LEU A 172 2.20 -6.36 -16.19
C LEU A 172 1.69 -5.38 -17.26
N TYR A 173 1.27 -4.18 -16.84
CA TYR A 173 0.82 -3.13 -17.75
C TYR A 173 1.60 -1.84 -17.47
N ALA A 174 2.18 -1.26 -18.51
CA ALA A 174 2.70 0.11 -18.48
C ALA A 174 1.61 1.04 -19.02
N VAL A 175 1.22 2.04 -18.23
CA VAL A 175 0.13 2.96 -18.56
C VAL A 175 0.54 4.40 -18.31
N SER A 176 -0.01 5.31 -19.11
CA SER A 176 0.05 6.74 -18.85
C SER A 176 -0.75 7.11 -17.60
N VAL A 177 -0.52 8.31 -17.07
CA VAL A 177 -1.26 8.77 -15.88
C VAL A 177 -2.74 9.01 -16.17
N ASP A 178 -3.09 9.37 -17.40
CA ASP A 178 -4.48 9.56 -17.80
C ASP A 178 -5.23 8.22 -17.90
N GLU A 179 -4.59 7.18 -18.43
CA GLU A 179 -5.13 5.82 -18.40
C GLU A 179 -5.28 5.31 -16.96
N LEU A 180 -4.27 5.54 -16.11
CA LEU A 180 -4.30 5.14 -14.71
C LEU A 180 -5.48 5.80 -13.96
N ARG A 181 -5.83 7.05 -14.26
CA ARG A 181 -7.02 7.72 -13.72
C ARG A 181 -8.31 6.97 -14.07
N GLY A 182 -8.44 6.49 -15.29
CA GLY A 182 -9.59 5.67 -15.70
C GLY A 182 -9.61 4.31 -15.01
N MET A 183 -8.43 3.72 -14.77
CA MET A 183 -8.30 2.43 -14.07
C MET A 183 -8.58 2.53 -12.58
N SER A 184 -8.25 3.65 -11.92
CA SER A 184 -8.34 3.80 -10.46
C SER A 184 -9.77 3.63 -9.93
N GLN A 185 -10.77 3.94 -10.75
CA GLN A 185 -12.20 3.77 -10.45
C GLN A 185 -12.62 2.30 -10.29
N ARG A 186 -11.76 1.35 -10.65
CA ARG A 186 -11.99 -0.11 -10.49
C ARG A 186 -10.97 -0.75 -9.56
N MET A 187 -10.07 0.05 -8.99
CA MET A 187 -9.05 -0.46 -8.08
C MET A 187 -9.62 -0.60 -6.66
N PRO A 188 -9.13 -1.57 -5.87
CA PRO A 188 -9.49 -1.64 -4.46
C PRO A 188 -9.19 -0.32 -3.75
N GLY A 189 -10.02 0.08 -2.80
CA GLY A 189 -9.96 1.43 -2.21
C GLY A 189 -8.58 1.91 -1.78
N CYS A 190 -7.73 1.08 -1.18
CA CYS A 190 -6.38 1.55 -0.81
C CYS A 190 -5.54 1.91 -2.04
N HIS A 191 -5.64 1.19 -3.15
CA HIS A 191 -4.92 1.50 -4.39
C HIS A 191 -5.47 2.76 -5.05
N ASN A 192 -6.79 2.95 -5.04
CA ASN A 192 -7.42 4.20 -5.51
C ASN A 192 -6.95 5.41 -4.67
N GLY A 193 -6.87 5.24 -3.35
CA GLY A 193 -6.29 6.25 -2.46
C GLY A 193 -4.78 6.45 -2.66
N GLY A 194 -4.05 5.39 -2.99
CA GLY A 194 -2.63 5.47 -3.38
C GLY A 194 -2.43 6.29 -4.65
N PHE A 195 -3.30 6.12 -5.65
CA PHE A 195 -3.31 6.95 -6.84
C PHE A 195 -3.58 8.42 -6.50
N ALA A 196 -4.54 8.71 -5.62
CA ALA A 196 -4.79 10.08 -5.15
C ALA A 196 -3.57 10.72 -4.48
N LEU A 197 -2.82 9.97 -3.65
CA LEU A 197 -1.56 10.43 -3.06
C LEU A 197 -0.50 10.73 -4.14
N TYR A 198 -0.37 9.85 -5.12
CA TYR A 198 0.53 10.04 -6.26
C TYR A 198 0.19 11.31 -7.05
N GLU A 199 -1.10 11.61 -7.25
CA GLU A 199 -1.51 12.85 -7.91
C GLU A 199 -1.17 14.10 -7.13
N LEU A 200 -1.36 14.09 -5.80
CA LEU A 200 -0.97 15.18 -4.92
C LEU A 200 0.54 15.42 -5.00
N MET A 201 1.33 14.34 -4.99
CA MET A 201 2.78 14.42 -5.15
C MET A 201 3.18 15.04 -6.49
N ARG A 202 2.64 14.55 -7.60
CA ARG A 202 2.93 15.09 -8.93
C ARG A 202 2.59 16.57 -9.06
N LYS A 203 1.48 17.01 -8.47
CA LYS A 203 1.08 18.43 -8.48
C LYS A 203 2.12 19.27 -7.74
N ALA A 204 2.54 18.85 -6.54
CA ALA A 204 3.56 19.56 -5.78
C ALA A 204 4.92 19.61 -6.49
N THR A 205 5.35 18.53 -7.15
CA THR A 205 6.61 18.53 -7.91
C THR A 205 6.58 19.47 -9.13
N LYS A 206 5.41 19.71 -9.73
CA LYS A 206 5.27 20.69 -10.83
C LYS A 206 5.22 22.14 -10.35
N SER A 207 4.97 22.35 -9.05
CA SER A 207 4.87 23.67 -8.43
C SER A 207 6.19 24.13 -7.79
N LEU A 208 7.23 23.29 -7.87
CA LEU A 208 8.61 23.57 -7.46
C LEU A 208 9.47 23.78 -8.71
#